data_AF-A0A7C7K1Y4-F1
#
_entry.id   AF-A0A7C7K1Y4-F1
#
_cell.length_a   1.000
_cell.length_b   1.000
_cell.length_c   1.000
_cell.angle_alpha   90.00
_cell.angle_beta   90.00
_cell.angle_gamma   90.00
#
_symmetry.space_group_name_H-M   'P 1'
#
loop_
_entity.id
_entity.type
_entity.pdbx_description
1 polymer ?
#
loop_
_entity_poly.entity_id
_entity_poly.type
_entity_poly.pdbx_seq_one_letter_code
_entity_poly.pdbx_strand_id
1 'polypeptide(L)'
;MNNYGAQNMVACLKKVLMKRPQKFMSKVDLQKWNYTSPLDQDFINENYNEFYKIIKNSGAEIVDLKLINENAELCDSIFTHDPSLVLKEGAIILNMGKKLRRKETEEHINFYNKEQIPIIGKIINNGSVEGGDCLWINNKTLLVGESDRTNKSGINQLSGILNKHNILLIPIKLPKYDNEKSCFHLMSLISMLDDDLAIGCMSLLPL
;
A
#
# COMPACT_ATOMS: atom_id res chain seq x y z
N MET A 1 -25.02 -1.61 6.06
CA MET A 1 -23.92 -1.08 5.22
C MET A 1 -22.65 -1.79 5.64
N ASN A 2 -21.76 -2.11 4.70
CA ASN A 2 -20.48 -2.73 5.05
C ASN A 2 -19.62 -1.71 5.82
N ASN A 3 -18.89 -2.15 6.84
CA ASN A 3 -18.06 -1.30 7.68
C ASN A 3 -16.64 -1.07 7.10
N TYR A 4 -16.45 -1.33 5.79
CA TYR A 4 -15.17 -1.26 5.09
C TYR A 4 -15.34 -0.82 3.63
N GLY A 5 -14.25 -0.30 3.04
CA GLY A 5 -14.16 0.18 1.65
C GLY A 5 -13.18 1.35 1.54
N ALA A 6 -12.34 1.39 0.50
CA ALA A 6 -11.29 2.39 0.34
C ALA A 6 -11.10 2.84 -1.13
N GLN A 7 -12.20 2.96 -1.89
CA GLN A 7 -12.19 3.26 -3.33
C GLN A 7 -12.25 4.78 -3.62
N ASN A 8 -11.73 5.61 -2.73
CA ASN A 8 -11.70 7.06 -2.88
C ASN A 8 -10.49 7.59 -2.08
N MET A 9 -9.73 8.52 -2.65
CA MET A 9 -8.50 9.05 -2.04
C MET A 9 -8.68 10.36 -1.26
N VAL A 10 -9.83 11.03 -1.38
CA VAL A 10 -10.04 12.41 -0.90
C VAL A 10 -11.22 12.54 0.07
N ALA A 11 -12.11 11.56 0.10
CA ALA A 11 -13.22 11.51 1.03
C ALA A 11 -12.73 11.44 2.49
N CYS A 12 -13.55 11.95 3.40
CA CYS A 12 -13.23 11.94 4.83
C CYS A 12 -12.93 10.52 5.34
N LEU A 13 -11.68 10.31 5.78
CA LEU A 13 -11.20 9.05 6.33
C LEU A 13 -11.96 8.68 7.61
N LYS A 14 -12.59 7.50 7.63
CA LYS A 14 -13.38 7.02 8.77
C LYS A 14 -12.64 5.97 9.62
N LYS A 15 -11.87 5.10 8.97
CA LYS A 15 -11.12 4.02 9.61
C LYS A 15 -9.86 3.74 8.81
N VAL A 16 -8.74 3.48 9.49
CA VAL A 16 -7.45 3.23 8.84
C VAL A 16 -6.66 2.14 9.56
N LEU A 17 -6.06 1.25 8.77
CA LEU A 17 -5.11 0.24 9.25
C LEU A 17 -3.72 0.86 9.33
N MET A 18 -3.16 0.92 10.54
CA MET A 18 -1.80 1.42 10.78
C MET A 18 -0.96 0.35 11.46
N LYS A 19 0.37 0.43 11.33
CA LYS A 19 1.29 -0.47 12.03
C LYS A 19 2.28 0.36 12.84
N ARG A 20 2.42 0.06 14.13
CA ARG A 20 3.46 0.68 14.98
C ARG A 20 4.87 0.26 14.55
N PRO A 21 5.88 1.13 14.71
CA PRO A 21 7.27 0.77 14.50
C PRO A 21 7.68 -0.48 15.29
N GLN A 22 8.54 -1.30 14.68
CA GLN A 22 9.15 -2.43 15.37
C GLN A 22 10.40 -1.97 16.12
N LYS A 23 10.70 -2.57 17.27
CA LYS A 23 11.82 -2.17 18.14
C LYS A 23 13.22 -2.43 17.56
N PHE A 24 13.31 -3.21 16.48
CA PHE A 24 14.56 -3.59 15.85
C PHE A 24 14.84 -2.81 14.55
N MET A 25 14.02 -1.81 14.21
CA MET A 25 14.20 -1.02 12.98
C MET A 25 15.55 -0.29 12.94
N SER A 26 16.12 0.08 14.09
CA SER A 26 17.48 0.64 14.15
C SER A 26 18.62 -0.38 14.00
N LYS A 27 18.31 -1.69 14.05
CA LYS A 27 19.29 -2.79 14.03
C LYS A 27 19.26 -3.58 12.72
N VAL A 28 18.50 -3.11 11.73
CA VAL A 28 18.31 -3.85 10.48
C VAL A 28 19.59 -3.81 9.65
N ASP A 29 19.80 -4.85 8.85
CA ASP A 29 20.78 -4.80 7.77
C ASP A 29 20.31 -3.80 6.69
N LEU A 30 20.96 -2.64 6.65
CA LEU A 30 20.63 -1.55 5.72
C LEU A 30 20.78 -1.97 4.26
N GLN A 31 21.75 -2.84 3.94
CA GLN A 31 21.98 -3.31 2.58
C GLN A 31 20.88 -4.30 2.16
N LYS A 32 20.51 -5.23 3.05
CA LYS A 32 19.39 -6.16 2.85
C LYS A 32 18.08 -5.42 2.62
N TRP A 33 17.79 -4.41 3.46
CA TRP A 33 16.55 -3.64 3.39
C TRP A 33 16.58 -2.49 2.40
N ASN A 34 17.76 -2.17 1.88
CA ASN A 34 18.02 -1.09 0.94
C ASN A 34 17.59 0.28 1.52
N TYR A 35 18.03 0.54 2.75
CA TYR A 35 17.98 1.85 3.39
C TYR A 35 19.29 2.59 3.15
N THR A 36 19.19 3.87 2.78
CA THR A 36 20.34 4.70 2.41
C THR A 36 21.10 5.26 3.61
N SER A 37 20.51 5.19 4.80
CA SER A 37 21.08 5.69 6.05
C SER A 37 20.63 4.85 7.24
N PRO A 38 21.41 4.83 8.34
CA PRO A 38 20.98 4.21 9.58
C PRO A 38 19.66 4.77 10.08
N LEU A 39 18.83 3.89 10.62
CA LEU A 39 17.57 4.25 11.23
C LEU A 39 17.76 4.51 12.72
N ASP A 40 17.23 5.62 13.20
CA ASP A 40 17.17 5.92 14.63
C ASP A 40 15.79 5.54 15.19
N GLN A 41 15.79 4.68 16.21
CA GLN A 41 14.56 4.13 16.76
C GLN A 41 13.72 5.18 17.50
N ASP A 42 14.37 6.11 18.19
CA ASP A 42 13.69 7.15 18.97
C ASP A 42 13.04 8.15 18.01
N PHE A 43 13.75 8.57 16.96
CA PHE A 43 13.17 9.43 15.92
C PHE A 43 12.03 8.74 15.16
N ILE A 44 12.14 7.44 14.84
CA ILE A 44 11.05 6.69 14.21
C ILE A 44 9.81 6.66 15.12
N ASN A 45 10.01 6.40 16.42
CA ASN A 45 8.92 6.36 17.38
C ASN A 45 8.27 7.74 17.55
N GLU A 46 9.07 8.80 17.64
CA GLU A 46 8.60 10.19 17.73
C GLU A 46 7.76 10.57 16.50
N ASN A 47 8.33 10.41 15.29
CA ASN A 47 7.66 10.72 14.03
C ASN A 47 6.35 9.93 13.87
N TYR A 48 6.36 8.64 14.20
CA TYR A 48 5.16 7.82 14.15
C TYR A 48 4.12 8.29 15.16
N ASN A 49 4.51 8.64 16.39
CA ASN A 49 3.57 9.10 17.41
C ASN A 49 2.92 10.44 17.01
N GLU A 50 3.67 11.35 16.39
CA GLU A 50 3.11 12.59 15.85
C GLU A 50 2.14 12.31 14.68
N PHE A 51 2.52 11.44 13.74
CA PHE A 51 1.63 11.02 12.67
C PHE A 51 0.34 10.35 13.20
N TYR A 52 0.48 9.45 14.19
CA TYR A 52 -0.65 8.80 14.86
C TYR A 52 -1.59 9.81 15.51
N LYS A 53 -1.06 10.87 16.16
CA LYS A 53 -1.87 11.95 16.73
C LYS A 53 -2.64 12.71 15.65
N ILE A 54 -2.02 13.03 14.52
CA ILE A 54 -2.69 13.71 13.39
C ILE A 54 -3.88 12.88 12.91
N ILE A 55 -3.67 11.59 12.67
CA ILE A 55 -4.72 10.68 12.19
C ILE A 55 -5.83 10.54 13.24
N LYS A 56 -5.47 10.36 14.52
CA LYS A 56 -6.45 10.28 15.61
C LYS A 56 -7.28 11.56 15.73
N ASN A 57 -6.65 12.73 15.62
CA ASN A 57 -7.31 14.03 15.71
C ASN A 57 -8.19 14.35 14.49
N SER A 58 -7.98 13.67 13.35
CA SER A 58 -8.91 13.75 12.21
C SER A 58 -10.28 13.11 12.48
N GLY A 59 -10.40 12.34 13.57
CA GLY A 59 -11.61 11.60 13.93
C GLY A 59 -11.70 10.20 13.32
N ALA A 60 -10.68 9.77 12.56
CA ALA A 60 -10.60 8.41 12.03
C ALA A 60 -10.34 7.38 13.15
N GLU A 61 -11.03 6.25 13.09
CA GLU A 61 -10.72 5.09 13.91
C GLU A 61 -9.41 4.45 13.42
N ILE A 62 -8.44 4.30 14.32
CA ILE A 62 -7.17 3.64 14.01
C ILE A 62 -7.25 2.17 14.44
N VAL A 63 -6.98 1.28 13.50
CA VAL A 63 -6.84 -0.15 13.74
C VAL A 63 -5.37 -0.52 13.63
N ASP A 64 -4.78 -1.01 14.72
CA ASP A 64 -3.37 -1.41 14.75
C ASP A 64 -3.21 -2.82 14.14
N LEU A 65 -2.46 -2.94 13.04
CA LEU A 65 -2.00 -4.20 12.49
C LEU A 65 -1.05 -4.89 13.49
N LYS A 66 -1.39 -6.11 13.87
CA LYS A 66 -0.57 -6.94 14.76
C LYS A 66 0.08 -8.05 13.94
N LEU A 67 1.38 -8.23 14.11
CA LEU A 67 2.09 -9.34 13.49
C LEU A 67 1.90 -10.58 14.35
N ILE A 68 1.74 -11.74 13.71
CA ILE A 68 1.71 -13.01 14.44
C ILE A 68 3.08 -13.30 15.05
N ASN A 69 4.15 -13.02 14.30
CA ASN A 69 5.52 -13.18 14.78
C ASN A 69 6.24 -11.82 14.81
N GLU A 70 6.38 -11.24 15.99
CA GLU A 70 7.10 -9.97 16.17
C GLU A 70 8.59 -10.08 15.78
N ASN A 71 9.16 -11.29 15.69
CA ASN A 71 10.55 -11.52 15.28
C ASN A 71 10.72 -11.73 13.76
N ALA A 72 9.67 -11.59 12.94
CA ALA A 72 9.73 -11.88 11.50
C ALA A 72 10.60 -10.91 10.66
N GLU A 73 11.29 -9.96 11.30
CA GLU A 73 12.08 -8.89 10.67
C GLU A 73 11.33 -8.11 9.57
N LEU A 74 10.00 -7.94 9.64
CA LEU A 74 9.23 -7.25 8.60
C LEU A 74 9.34 -5.73 8.70
N CYS A 75 10.51 -5.17 8.39
CA CYS A 75 10.84 -3.76 8.61
C CYS A 75 9.93 -2.80 7.83
N ASP A 76 9.60 -3.14 6.58
CA ASP A 76 8.72 -2.33 5.74
C ASP A 76 7.22 -2.51 6.08
N SER A 77 6.85 -3.36 7.04
CA SER A 77 5.44 -3.58 7.45
C SER A 77 4.77 -2.35 8.08
N ILE A 78 5.54 -1.32 8.44
CA ILE A 78 5.00 -0.01 8.83
C ILE A 78 4.20 0.65 7.70
N PHE A 79 4.53 0.32 6.44
CA PHE A 79 3.86 0.82 5.24
C PHE A 79 2.69 -0.11 4.85
N THR A 80 1.57 0.02 5.57
CA THR A 80 0.38 -0.84 5.44
C THR A 80 -0.41 -0.65 4.14
N HIS A 81 -0.06 0.33 3.31
CA HIS A 81 -0.79 0.60 2.07
C HIS A 81 -0.54 -0.46 0.99
N ASP A 82 0.68 -0.99 0.91
CA ASP A 82 1.09 -1.79 -0.23
C ASP A 82 0.57 -3.24 -0.29
N PRO A 83 0.43 -3.99 0.83
CA PRO A 83 0.14 -5.41 0.76
C PRO A 83 -1.29 -5.78 0.33
N SER A 84 -2.24 -4.84 0.28
CA SER A 84 -3.64 -5.13 -0.05
C SER A 84 -4.42 -3.90 -0.50
N LEU A 85 -5.48 -4.11 -1.30
CA LEU A 85 -6.51 -3.10 -1.61
C LEU A 85 -7.84 -3.49 -0.96
N VAL A 86 -8.68 -2.50 -0.63
CA VAL A 86 -10.00 -2.74 -0.01
C VAL A 86 -11.10 -2.13 -0.87
N LEU A 87 -11.98 -3.00 -1.38
CA LEU A 87 -13.24 -2.62 -2.03
C LEU A 87 -14.39 -2.68 -1.02
N LYS A 88 -15.54 -2.12 -1.38
CA LYS A 88 -16.77 -2.29 -0.59
C LYS A 88 -17.22 -3.76 -0.47
N GLU A 89 -16.80 -4.63 -1.40
CA GLU A 89 -17.11 -6.06 -1.37
C GLU A 89 -16.12 -6.87 -0.51
N GLY A 90 -14.87 -6.40 -0.37
CA GLY A 90 -13.85 -7.08 0.44
C GLY A 90 -12.43 -6.66 0.07
N ALA A 91 -11.46 -7.34 0.68
CA ALA A 91 -10.04 -7.11 0.45
C ALA A 91 -9.50 -7.93 -0.74
N ILE A 92 -8.58 -7.32 -1.49
CA ILE A 92 -7.74 -7.99 -2.49
C ILE A 92 -6.34 -8.05 -1.90
N ILE A 93 -5.80 -9.27 -1.74
CA ILE A 93 -4.42 -9.44 -1.29
C ILE A 93 -3.49 -9.25 -2.50
N LEU A 94 -2.57 -8.30 -2.40
CA LEU A 94 -1.62 -8.03 -3.46
C LEU A 94 -0.39 -8.96 -3.34
N ASN A 95 0.55 -8.85 -4.28
CA ASN A 95 1.77 -9.67 -4.27
C ASN A 95 3.00 -8.78 -4.46
N MET A 96 3.81 -8.69 -3.42
CA MET A 96 4.91 -7.73 -3.32
C MET A 96 6.03 -8.04 -4.33
N GLY A 97 6.48 -7.01 -5.04
CA GLY A 97 7.61 -7.09 -5.96
C GLY A 97 8.92 -7.39 -5.21
N LYS A 98 9.14 -6.70 -4.08
CA LYS A 98 10.28 -6.95 -3.19
C LYS A 98 10.05 -8.23 -2.37
N LYS A 99 10.88 -9.26 -2.59
CA LYS A 99 10.76 -10.57 -1.92
C LYS A 99 10.66 -10.48 -0.39
N LEU A 100 11.42 -9.57 0.22
CA LEU A 100 11.44 -9.38 1.68
C LEU A 100 10.08 -8.94 2.25
N ARG A 101 9.24 -8.30 1.44
CA ARG A 101 7.93 -7.78 1.85
C ARG A 101 6.79 -8.78 1.65
N ARG A 102 7.01 -9.89 0.94
CA ARG A 102 5.91 -10.82 0.57
C ARG A 102 5.16 -11.38 1.77
N LYS A 103 5.87 -11.62 2.89
CA LYS A 103 5.24 -12.08 4.14
C LYS A 103 4.32 -11.04 4.80
N GLU A 104 4.43 -9.76 4.44
CA GLU A 104 3.49 -8.72 4.92
C GLU A 104 2.05 -9.02 4.46
N THR A 105 1.89 -9.66 3.28
CA THR A 105 0.58 -10.05 2.77
C THR A 105 -0.11 -11.11 3.62
N GLU A 106 0.66 -11.98 4.29
CA GLU A 106 0.14 -12.98 5.22
C GLU A 106 -0.47 -12.32 6.45
N GLU A 107 0.18 -11.27 6.97
CA GLU A 107 -0.31 -10.51 8.12
C GLU A 107 -1.60 -9.74 7.79
N HIS A 108 -1.73 -9.26 6.54
CA HIS A 108 -2.98 -8.69 6.04
C HIS A 108 -4.09 -9.76 5.93
N ILE A 109 -3.78 -10.97 5.47
CA ILE A 109 -4.75 -12.09 5.46
C ILE A 109 -5.25 -12.37 6.88
N ASN A 110 -4.33 -12.47 7.85
CA ASN A 110 -4.67 -12.72 9.25
C ASN A 110 -5.56 -11.60 9.81
N PHE A 111 -5.22 -10.35 9.51
CA PHE A 111 -6.01 -9.18 9.87
C PHE A 111 -7.43 -9.25 9.31
N TYR A 112 -7.59 -9.44 7.99
CA TYR A 112 -8.91 -9.47 7.36
C TYR A 112 -9.77 -10.63 7.84
N ASN A 113 -9.18 -11.82 8.07
CA ASN A 113 -9.90 -12.95 8.66
C ASN A 113 -10.40 -12.62 10.07
N LYS A 114 -9.57 -11.98 10.90
CA LYS A 114 -9.93 -11.59 12.27
C LYS A 114 -11.05 -10.54 12.29
N GLU A 115 -10.97 -9.56 11.40
CA GLU A 115 -11.98 -8.49 11.26
C GLU A 115 -13.20 -8.93 10.43
N GLN A 116 -13.26 -10.19 10.01
CA GLN A 116 -14.34 -10.77 9.20
C GLN A 116 -14.59 -9.99 7.89
N ILE A 117 -13.52 -9.45 7.30
CA ILE A 117 -13.53 -8.81 5.99
C ILE A 117 -13.27 -9.88 4.93
N PRO A 118 -14.19 -10.11 3.98
CA PRO A 118 -14.02 -11.11 2.93
C PRO A 118 -12.79 -10.83 2.08
N ILE A 119 -12.01 -11.87 1.78
CA ILE A 119 -10.95 -11.78 0.77
C ILE A 119 -11.56 -12.20 -0.57
N ILE A 120 -11.71 -11.24 -1.47
CA ILE A 120 -12.43 -11.40 -2.75
C ILE A 120 -11.48 -11.66 -3.94
N GLY A 121 -10.18 -11.56 -3.73
CA GLY A 121 -9.17 -11.84 -4.75
C GLY A 121 -7.77 -11.85 -4.17
N LYS A 122 -6.85 -12.49 -4.90
CA LYS A 122 -5.42 -12.48 -4.60
C LYS A 122 -4.63 -12.40 -5.90
N ILE A 123 -3.55 -11.62 -5.90
CA ILE A 123 -2.52 -11.69 -6.94
C ILE A 123 -1.58 -12.84 -6.59
N ILE A 124 -1.29 -13.70 -7.56
CA ILE A 124 -0.53 -14.94 -7.33
C ILE A 124 0.57 -15.16 -8.38
N ASN A 125 1.43 -16.14 -8.08
CA ASN A 125 2.49 -16.62 -8.97
C ASN A 125 3.44 -15.50 -9.38
N ASN A 126 3.60 -15.29 -10.70
CA ASN A 126 4.50 -14.30 -11.28
C ASN A 126 3.89 -12.88 -11.36
N GLY A 127 2.62 -12.69 -10.97
CA GLY A 127 2.02 -11.37 -10.93
C GLY A 127 2.48 -10.60 -9.70
N SER A 128 2.90 -9.34 -9.86
CA SER A 128 3.19 -8.45 -8.73
C SER A 128 2.39 -7.16 -8.86
N VAL A 129 1.90 -6.68 -7.72
CA VAL A 129 1.23 -5.39 -7.55
C VAL A 129 1.56 -4.92 -6.14
N GLU A 130 1.94 -3.65 -6.00
CA GLU A 130 2.02 -2.97 -4.70
C GLU A 130 1.01 -1.81 -4.67
N GLY A 131 0.37 -1.61 -3.52
CA GLY A 131 -0.68 -0.59 -3.34
C GLY A 131 -0.24 0.82 -3.69
N GLY A 132 1.03 1.19 -3.49
CA GLY A 132 1.56 2.49 -3.92
C GLY A 132 1.45 2.77 -5.42
N ASP A 133 1.28 1.74 -6.26
CA ASP A 133 1.00 1.92 -7.69
C ASP A 133 -0.50 2.10 -8.00
N CYS A 134 -1.39 1.95 -7.02
CA CYS A 134 -2.83 1.87 -7.19
C CYS A 134 -3.49 3.18 -6.73
N LEU A 135 -3.79 4.08 -7.67
CA LEU A 135 -4.40 5.38 -7.39
C LEU A 135 -5.88 5.41 -7.81
N TRP A 136 -6.79 5.55 -6.86
CA TRP A 136 -8.21 5.77 -7.16
C TRP A 136 -8.43 7.22 -7.61
N ILE A 137 -8.95 7.41 -8.82
CA ILE A 137 -9.41 8.73 -9.28
C ILE A 137 -10.90 8.94 -9.00
N ASN A 138 -11.65 7.85 -8.82
CA ASN A 138 -13.02 7.81 -8.29
C ASN A 138 -13.37 6.37 -7.88
N ASN A 139 -14.58 6.13 -7.38
CA ASN A 139 -15.03 4.81 -6.90
C ASN A 139 -15.23 3.73 -7.98
N LYS A 140 -14.99 4.07 -9.25
CA LYS A 140 -15.19 3.20 -10.42
C LYS A 140 -13.97 3.13 -11.33
N THR A 141 -12.90 3.87 -11.04
CA THR A 141 -11.70 3.89 -11.87
C THR A 141 -10.44 3.92 -11.02
N LEU A 142 -9.58 2.93 -11.24
CA LEU A 142 -8.27 2.77 -10.61
C LEU A 142 -7.18 2.93 -11.67
N LEU A 143 -6.27 3.89 -11.47
CA LEU A 143 -5.02 3.94 -12.22
C LEU A 143 -4.02 2.99 -11.57
N VAL A 144 -3.30 2.21 -12.37
CA VAL A 144 -2.28 1.29 -11.86
C VAL A 144 -0.95 1.50 -12.57
N GLY A 145 0.08 1.91 -11.84
CA GLY A 145 1.44 2.04 -12.35
C GLY A 145 2.02 0.67 -12.76
N GLU A 146 2.52 0.55 -13.99
CA GLU A 146 3.45 -0.50 -14.38
C GLU A 146 4.87 -0.04 -14.03
N SER A 147 5.44 -0.66 -12.99
CA SER A 147 6.68 -0.27 -12.32
C SER A 147 7.57 -1.49 -12.05
N ASP A 148 8.73 -1.30 -11.40
CA ASP A 148 9.56 -2.41 -10.93
C ASP A 148 8.89 -3.23 -9.80
N ARG A 149 7.85 -2.66 -9.17
CA ARG A 149 7.07 -3.31 -8.10
C ARG A 149 5.79 -3.95 -8.63
N THR A 150 5.19 -3.36 -9.67
CA THR A 150 3.92 -3.78 -10.24
C THR A 150 4.06 -4.15 -11.72
N ASN A 151 3.85 -5.42 -12.05
CA ASN A 151 4.12 -5.94 -13.39
C ASN A 151 2.83 -6.23 -14.19
N LYS A 152 2.97 -6.39 -15.51
CA LYS A 152 1.86 -6.66 -16.42
C LYS A 152 1.02 -7.90 -16.05
N SER A 153 1.63 -8.96 -15.51
CA SER A 153 0.88 -10.15 -15.06
C SER A 153 -0.02 -9.82 -13.86
N GLY A 154 0.50 -9.06 -12.90
CA GLY A 154 -0.24 -8.59 -11.73
C GLY A 154 -1.37 -7.64 -12.11
N ILE A 155 -1.10 -6.69 -13.01
CA ILE A 155 -2.10 -5.76 -13.55
C ILE A 155 -3.25 -6.52 -14.23
N ASN A 156 -2.95 -7.51 -15.06
CA ASN A 156 -3.97 -8.32 -15.74
C ASN A 156 -4.83 -9.11 -14.75
N GLN A 157 -4.21 -9.72 -13.72
CA GLN A 157 -4.94 -10.41 -12.66
C GLN A 157 -5.84 -9.44 -11.88
N LEU A 158 -5.32 -8.28 -11.49
CA LEU A 158 -6.06 -7.26 -10.76
C LEU A 158 -7.24 -6.73 -11.59
N SER A 159 -7.03 -6.45 -12.88
CA SER A 159 -8.09 -6.04 -13.81
C SER A 159 -9.20 -7.08 -13.88
N GLY A 160 -8.86 -8.37 -13.97
CA GLY A 160 -9.83 -9.46 -13.95
C GLY A 160 -10.65 -9.56 -12.66
N ILE A 161 -10.07 -9.22 -11.51
CA ILE A 161 -10.78 -9.15 -10.22
C ILE A 161 -11.70 -7.93 -10.21
N LEU A 162 -11.18 -6.74 -10.53
CA LEU A 162 -11.91 -5.47 -10.51
C LEU A 162 -13.10 -5.43 -11.47
N ASN A 163 -12.98 -6.05 -12.65
CA ASN A 163 -14.05 -6.13 -13.64
C ASN A 163 -15.30 -6.85 -13.10
N LYS A 164 -15.15 -7.84 -12.21
CA LYS A 164 -16.28 -8.52 -11.54
C LYS A 164 -17.10 -7.57 -10.65
N HIS A 165 -16.52 -6.43 -10.28
CA HIS A 165 -17.11 -5.39 -9.43
C HIS A 165 -17.44 -4.11 -10.21
N ASN A 166 -17.41 -4.15 -11.55
CA ASN A 166 -17.65 -3.01 -12.44
C ASN A 166 -16.73 -1.83 -12.12
N ILE A 167 -15.43 -2.11 -11.98
CA ILE A 167 -14.38 -1.11 -11.76
C ILE A 167 -13.41 -1.18 -12.94
N LEU A 168 -13.18 -0.05 -13.58
CA LEU A 168 -12.21 0.10 -14.65
C LEU A 168 -10.80 0.23 -14.06
N LEU A 169 -9.86 -0.59 -14.54
CA LEU A 169 -8.44 -0.40 -14.30
C LEU A 169 -7.79 0.20 -15.55
N ILE A 170 -7.02 1.27 -15.39
CA ILE A 170 -6.22 1.88 -16.46
C ILE A 170 -4.74 1.74 -16.09
N PRO A 171 -3.94 0.95 -16.86
CA PRO A 171 -2.52 0.83 -16.60
C PRO A 171 -1.78 2.08 -17.08
N ILE A 172 -0.82 2.56 -16.29
CA ILE A 172 0.05 3.70 -16.60
C ILE A 172 1.49 3.21 -16.58
N LYS A 173 2.17 3.23 -17.73
CA LYS A 173 3.57 2.83 -17.80
C LYS A 173 4.45 3.89 -17.15
N LEU A 174 5.16 3.54 -16.09
CA LEU A 174 6.08 4.46 -15.43
C LEU A 174 7.45 4.48 -16.12
N PRO A 175 8.17 5.62 -16.07
CA PRO A 175 9.56 5.66 -16.49
C PRO A 175 10.41 4.68 -15.67
N LYS A 176 11.32 3.97 -16.35
CA LYS A 176 12.34 3.18 -15.67
C LYS A 176 13.42 4.14 -15.17
N TYR A 177 13.62 4.19 -13.86
CA TYR A 177 14.81 4.80 -13.29
C TYR A 177 15.85 3.72 -13.07
N ASP A 178 17.12 4.00 -13.41
CA ASP A 178 18.26 3.07 -13.31
C ASP A 178 18.62 2.64 -11.87
N ASN A 179 17.72 2.89 -10.92
CA ASN A 179 17.81 2.41 -9.56
C ASN A 179 16.67 1.43 -9.31
N GLU A 180 16.87 0.14 -9.63
CA GLU A 180 16.05 -1.00 -9.14
C GLU A 180 15.91 -0.99 -7.59
N LYS A 181 16.75 -0.17 -6.94
CA LYS A 181 16.80 0.13 -5.50
C LYS A 181 15.88 1.26 -5.07
N SER A 182 15.22 2.00 -5.96
CA SER A 182 14.29 3.06 -5.54
C SER A 182 12.93 2.46 -5.17
N CYS A 183 12.30 2.97 -4.11
CA CYS A 183 10.90 2.69 -3.81
C CYS A 183 10.05 3.69 -4.61
N PHE A 184 9.88 3.40 -5.89
CA PHE A 184 9.22 4.28 -6.84
C PHE A 184 7.92 3.64 -7.29
N HIS A 185 6.80 4.29 -6.96
CA HIS A 185 5.46 3.89 -7.36
C HIS A 185 4.74 5.05 -8.04
N LEU A 186 3.57 4.80 -8.66
CA LEU A 186 2.72 5.84 -9.23
C LEU A 186 2.41 6.95 -8.21
N MET A 187 2.15 6.59 -6.95
CA MET A 187 1.86 7.58 -5.91
C MET A 187 3.07 8.42 -5.46
N SER A 188 4.29 8.04 -5.86
CA SER A 188 5.46 8.92 -5.73
C SER A 188 5.42 10.08 -6.73
N LEU A 189 4.63 9.96 -7.80
CA LEU A 189 4.52 10.94 -8.88
C LEU A 189 3.28 11.79 -8.81
N ILE A 190 2.18 11.23 -8.33
CA ILE A 190 0.88 11.89 -8.32
C ILE A 190 0.05 11.42 -7.13
N SER A 191 -0.67 12.34 -6.50
CA SER A 191 -1.63 12.04 -5.44
C SER A 191 -2.85 12.94 -5.58
N MET A 192 -4.04 12.39 -5.36
CA MET A 192 -5.27 13.16 -5.32
C MET A 192 -5.32 13.98 -4.02
N LEU A 193 -5.69 15.26 -4.11
CA LEU A 193 -5.90 16.16 -2.97
C LEU A 193 -7.38 16.53 -2.79
N ASP A 194 -8.14 16.59 -3.89
CA ASP A 194 -9.59 16.78 -3.91
C ASP A 194 -10.21 16.08 -5.13
N ASP A 195 -11.53 16.10 -5.28
CA ASP A 195 -12.26 15.43 -6.38
C ASP A 195 -11.80 15.92 -7.77
N ASP A 196 -11.36 17.17 -7.89
CA ASP A 196 -10.87 17.81 -9.12
C ASP A 196 -9.42 18.34 -9.01
N LEU A 197 -8.69 17.94 -7.95
CA LEU A 197 -7.34 18.43 -7.67
C LEU A 197 -6.37 17.29 -7.40
N ALA A 198 -5.24 17.28 -8.11
CA ALA A 198 -4.12 16.39 -7.85
C ALA A 198 -2.81 17.19 -7.75
N ILE A 199 -1.91 16.73 -6.90
CA ILE A 199 -0.52 17.17 -6.87
C ILE A 199 0.34 16.16 -7.61
N GLY A 200 1.30 16.63 -8.43
CA GLY A 200 2.20 15.74 -9.13
C GLY A 200 3.55 16.33 -9.49
N CYS A 201 4.53 15.45 -9.66
CA CYS A 201 5.87 15.78 -10.11
C CYS A 201 5.92 15.76 -11.65
N MET A 202 5.63 16.91 -12.27
CA MET A 202 5.47 17.02 -13.73
C MET A 202 6.66 16.49 -14.53
N SER A 203 7.89 16.61 -14.03
CA SER A 203 9.10 16.14 -14.71
C SER A 203 9.22 14.61 -14.81
N LEU A 204 8.42 13.87 -14.03
CA LEU A 204 8.49 12.41 -13.96
C LEU A 204 7.19 11.75 -14.44
N LEU A 205 6.13 12.54 -14.71
CA LEU A 205 4.89 12.02 -15.27
C LEU A 205 5.12 11.58 -16.74
N PRO A 206 4.56 10.43 -17.15
CA PRO A 206 4.57 10.04 -18.55
C PRO A 206 3.71 11.03 -19.35
N LEU A 207 4.35 11.82 -20.21
CA LEU A 207 3.71 12.70 -21.19
C LEU A 207 3.32 11.93 -22.46
#